data_AF-A0A3M7H8Q4-F1
#
_entry.id   AF-A0A3M7H8Q4-F1
#
_cell.length_a   1.000
_cell.length_b   1.000
_cell.length_c   1.000
_cell.angle_alpha   90.00
_cell.angle_beta   90.00
_cell.angle_gamma   90.00
#
_symmetry.space_group_name_H-M   'P 1'
#
loop_
_entity.id
_entity.type
_entity.pdbx_description
1 polymer ?
#
loop_
_entity_poly.entity_id
_entity_poly.type
_entity_poly.pdbx_seq_one_letter_code
_entity_poly.pdbx_strand_id
1 'polypeptide(L)'
;MTLRQVNGKKTVTPKPETEEYNVRNFVYVRRRPFHPRRLFELIHDKFILQQPADEDEEQDAEDDDVSMDDQDEASGTDEEDDDGMNDAPALPDTATILANKRASPLFARLFRSKGEIYLATRPNQAGEWSQAGGMLTINGGRPWFAVTDHNEWETGNAEIDALVQHDMKAGGLYGDRRQELVFIGEKLDIAGLEKVLDACLLNDEEYAEWEEVMKGGSGPNTTDREERREKEDALCQVFEDGFFEWAQPGEEGDMDHDHAGHYHSH
;
A
#
# COMPACT_ATOMS: atom_id res chain seq x y z
N MET A 1 -35.61 3.96 11.29
CA MET A 1 -36.63 3.34 10.40
C MET A 1 -37.26 4.42 9.54
N THR A 2 -37.19 4.30 8.21
CA THR A 2 -37.82 5.23 7.27
C THR A 2 -38.75 4.49 6.32
N LEU A 3 -39.95 5.04 6.11
CA LEU A 3 -40.90 4.52 5.14
C LEU A 3 -40.46 4.95 3.74
N ARG A 4 -39.99 4.01 2.92
CA ARG A 4 -39.62 4.28 1.52
C ARG A 4 -40.44 3.40 0.59
N GLN A 5 -40.76 3.91 -0.59
CA GLN A 5 -41.50 3.18 -1.62
C GLN A 5 -40.49 2.59 -2.60
N VAL A 6 -40.36 1.26 -2.58
CA VAL A 6 -39.50 0.52 -3.52
C VAL A 6 -40.44 -0.33 -4.37
N ASN A 7 -40.38 -0.16 -5.70
CA ASN A 7 -41.23 -0.87 -6.68
C ASN A 7 -42.73 -0.81 -6.35
N GLY A 8 -43.23 0.36 -5.93
CA GLY A 8 -44.64 0.58 -5.62
C GLY A 8 -45.10 0.03 -4.25
N LYS A 9 -44.26 -0.72 -3.52
CA LYS A 9 -44.58 -1.27 -2.19
C LYS A 9 -43.92 -0.42 -1.10
N LYS A 10 -44.68 -0.02 -0.08
CA LYS A 10 -44.14 0.70 1.10
C LYS A 10 -43.40 -0.30 1.98
N THR A 11 -42.08 -0.20 2.02
CA THR A 11 -41.22 -1.07 2.82
C THR A 11 -40.55 -0.23 3.90
N VAL A 12 -40.62 -0.70 5.15
CA VAL A 12 -39.88 -0.10 6.26
C VAL A 12 -38.43 -0.53 6.09
N THR A 13 -37.57 0.42 5.73
CA THR A 13 -36.14 0.19 5.59
C THR A 13 -35.41 0.89 6.75
N PRO A 14 -34.30 0.32 7.24
CA PRO A 14 -33.39 1.05 8.10
C PRO A 14 -33.03 2.37 7.41
N LYS A 15 -32.85 3.44 8.18
CA LYS A 15 -32.43 4.70 7.58
C LYS A 15 -30.99 4.47 7.09
N PRO A 16 -30.62 4.87 5.86
CA PRO A 16 -29.26 4.67 5.40
C PRO A 16 -28.26 5.26 6.39
N GLU A 17 -27.17 4.55 6.67
CA GLU A 17 -26.12 5.00 7.61
C GLU A 17 -25.58 6.40 7.24
N THR A 18 -25.55 6.72 5.95
CA THR A 18 -25.19 8.05 5.42
C THR A 18 -26.10 9.17 5.94
N GLU A 19 -27.40 8.91 6.13
CA GLU A 19 -28.37 9.88 6.64
C GLU A 19 -28.56 9.80 8.17
N GLU A 20 -28.29 8.65 8.78
CA GLU A 20 -28.43 8.42 10.23
C GLU A 20 -27.20 8.87 11.00
N TYR A 21 -26.00 8.60 10.48
CA TYR A 21 -24.72 8.87 11.15
C TYR A 21 -23.85 9.92 10.43
N ASN A 22 -24.37 10.58 9.38
CA ASN A 22 -23.63 11.56 8.57
C ASN A 22 -22.29 10.99 8.04
N VAL A 23 -22.30 9.72 7.65
CA VAL A 23 -21.17 9.07 6.97
C VAL A 23 -21.04 9.66 5.58
N ARG A 24 -19.85 10.18 5.28
CA ARG A 24 -19.49 10.72 3.97
C ARG A 24 -18.34 9.92 3.40
N ASN A 25 -18.26 9.94 2.08
CA ASN A 25 -17.09 9.51 1.35
C ASN A 25 -16.51 10.68 0.56
N PHE A 26 -15.22 10.63 0.29
CA PHE A 26 -14.59 11.43 -0.74
C PHE A 26 -13.53 10.59 -1.45
N VAL A 27 -13.22 10.98 -2.69
CA VAL A 27 -12.20 10.33 -3.50
C VAL A 27 -11.04 11.30 -3.66
N TYR A 28 -9.85 10.87 -3.25
CA TYR A 28 -8.60 11.58 -3.47
C TYR A 28 -7.98 11.07 -4.77
N VAL A 29 -7.81 11.98 -5.74
CA VAL A 29 -7.19 11.67 -7.03
C VAL A 29 -6.06 12.65 -7.30
N ARG A 30 -4.86 12.13 -7.58
CA ARG A 30 -3.67 12.90 -8.01
C ARG A 30 -2.85 12.07 -8.98
N ARG A 31 -2.19 12.70 -9.95
CA ARG A 31 -1.31 12.00 -10.92
C ARG A 31 0.17 12.03 -10.57
N ARG A 32 0.51 12.72 -9.49
CA ARG A 32 1.90 12.78 -9.02
C ARG A 32 2.15 11.60 -8.07
N PRO A 33 3.32 10.94 -8.14
CA PRO A 33 3.65 9.88 -7.19
C PRO A 33 3.81 10.45 -5.77
N PHE A 34 3.54 9.61 -4.78
CA PHE A 34 3.90 9.87 -3.40
C PHE A 34 5.40 9.67 -3.19
N HIS A 35 5.99 10.52 -2.36
CA HIS A 35 7.27 10.23 -1.74
C HIS A 35 7.06 9.12 -0.71
N PRO A 36 7.74 7.96 -0.84
CA PRO A 36 7.46 6.79 -0.02
C PRO A 36 7.69 7.06 1.48
N ARG A 37 8.84 7.61 1.87
CA ARG A 37 9.08 8.02 3.26
C ARG A 37 8.00 8.93 3.86
N ARG A 38 7.60 10.00 3.15
CA ARG A 38 6.60 10.95 3.65
C ARG A 38 5.22 10.31 3.81
N LEU A 39 4.85 9.38 2.91
CA LEU A 39 3.60 8.64 3.07
C LEU A 39 3.69 7.68 4.26
N PHE A 40 4.80 6.94 4.40
CA PHE A 40 5.03 6.04 5.52
C PHE A 40 4.95 6.78 6.88
N GLU A 41 5.64 7.92 7.00
CA GLU A 41 5.61 8.76 8.20
C GLU A 41 4.22 9.25 8.57
N LEU A 42 3.36 9.50 7.57
CA LEU A 42 1.98 9.91 7.81
C LEU A 42 1.13 8.79 8.44
N ILE A 43 1.46 7.52 8.22
CA ILE A 43 0.55 6.39 8.51
C ILE A 43 1.08 5.39 9.55
N HIS A 44 2.40 5.16 9.63
CA HIS A 44 3.01 4.07 10.41
C HIS A 44 2.69 4.08 11.91
N ASP A 45 2.46 5.25 12.49
CA ASP A 45 2.13 5.43 13.92
C ASP A 45 0.62 5.64 14.16
N LYS A 46 -0.22 5.57 13.11
CA LYS A 46 -1.69 5.75 13.19
C LYS A 46 -2.46 4.55 12.64
N PHE A 47 -1.80 3.63 11.97
CA PHE A 47 -2.38 2.39 11.51
C PHE A 47 -1.43 1.23 11.77
N ILE A 48 -2.00 0.09 12.12
CA ILE A 48 -1.27 -1.17 12.19
C ILE A 48 -1.07 -1.57 10.72
N LEU A 49 0.16 -1.47 10.24
CA LEU A 49 0.51 -1.86 8.89
C LEU A 49 0.58 -3.38 8.83
N GLN A 50 -0.16 -3.97 7.90
CA GLN A 50 -0.04 -5.38 7.55
C GLN A 50 0.66 -5.44 6.20
N GLN A 51 1.84 -6.04 6.18
CA GLN A 51 2.65 -6.24 4.98
C GLN A 51 2.97 -7.74 4.86
N PRO A 52 3.19 -8.28 3.65
CA PRO A 52 3.24 -9.73 3.42
C PRO A 52 4.31 -10.49 4.23
N ALA A 53 5.38 -9.82 4.70
CA ALA A 53 6.36 -10.44 5.58
C ALA A 53 5.82 -10.76 6.99
N ASP A 54 4.69 -10.16 7.40
CA ASP A 54 4.03 -10.44 8.69
C ASP A 54 3.25 -11.78 8.67
N GLU A 55 3.02 -12.38 7.50
CA GLU A 55 2.27 -13.65 7.37
C GLU A 55 3.15 -14.89 7.65
N ASP A 56 4.47 -14.76 7.60
CA ASP A 56 5.42 -15.85 7.95
C ASP A 56 5.71 -15.92 9.45
N GLU A 57 5.27 -14.93 10.24
CA GLU A 57 5.32 -14.95 11.72
C GLU A 57 4.03 -15.49 12.36
N GLU A 58 3.25 -16.31 11.63
CA GLU A 58 2.21 -17.12 12.25
C GLU A 58 2.85 -18.15 13.20
N GLN A 59 3.03 -17.70 14.45
CA GLN A 59 2.98 -18.46 15.70
C GLN A 59 3.03 -19.98 15.50
N ASP A 60 4.24 -20.54 15.60
CA ASP A 60 4.44 -21.85 16.21
C ASP A 60 3.94 -21.77 17.66
N ALA A 61 2.61 -21.75 17.83
CA ALA A 61 1.98 -22.20 19.05
C ALA A 61 2.22 -23.71 19.07
N GLU A 62 3.38 -24.10 19.59
CA GLU A 62 3.66 -25.47 19.96
C GLU A 62 2.49 -25.97 20.82
N ASP A 63 1.69 -26.86 20.23
CA ASP A 63 0.74 -27.68 20.95
C ASP A 63 1.57 -28.53 21.93
N ASP A 64 1.60 -28.04 23.17
CA ASP A 64 2.22 -28.68 24.33
C ASP A 64 1.40 -29.93 24.70
N ASP A 65 1.50 -31.00 23.88
CA ASP A 65 1.03 -32.34 24.25
C ASP A 65 2.07 -33.01 25.15
N VAL A 66 1.97 -32.67 26.43
CA VAL A 66 2.68 -33.34 27.52
C VAL A 66 2.25 -34.80 27.59
N SER A 67 3.09 -35.68 27.02
CA SER A 67 3.17 -37.07 27.44
C SER A 67 4.52 -37.33 28.12
N MET A 68 4.41 -37.55 29.44
CA MET A 68 5.48 -37.96 30.35
C MET A 68 6.22 -39.19 29.83
N ASP A 69 7.55 -39.12 29.73
CA ASP A 69 8.41 -40.22 30.17
C ASP A 69 9.80 -39.71 30.60
N ASP A 70 10.22 -40.21 31.76
CA ASP A 70 11.43 -39.89 32.53
C ASP A 70 12.74 -40.32 31.82
N GLN A 71 13.77 -39.45 31.80
CA GLN A 71 15.09 -39.68 32.44
C GLN A 71 16.22 -38.73 31.99
N ASP A 72 16.93 -38.24 33.03
CA ASP A 72 18.37 -37.96 33.12
C ASP A 72 19.04 -36.72 32.45
N GLU A 73 19.31 -35.74 33.34
CA GLU A 73 20.60 -35.07 33.62
C GLU A 73 21.34 -34.21 32.55
N ALA A 74 21.45 -32.93 32.92
CA ALA A 74 22.64 -32.06 32.90
C ALA A 74 22.81 -30.97 31.79
N SER A 75 22.75 -29.73 32.30
CA SER A 75 23.54 -28.53 31.96
C SER A 75 23.28 -27.76 30.65
N GLY A 76 23.08 -26.45 30.80
CA GLY A 76 23.16 -25.47 29.72
C GLY A 76 22.23 -24.28 29.96
N THR A 77 22.62 -23.34 30.82
CA THR A 77 22.08 -21.98 30.80
C THR A 77 22.73 -21.27 29.63
N ASP A 78 21.97 -20.92 28.59
CA ASP A 78 22.36 -19.87 27.65
C ASP A 78 21.12 -19.01 27.37
N GLU A 79 21.11 -17.86 28.04
CA GLU A 79 20.34 -16.69 27.64
C GLU A 79 21.02 -16.16 26.37
N GLU A 80 20.46 -16.44 25.20
CA GLU A 80 20.89 -15.76 23.98
C GLU A 80 20.14 -14.43 23.89
N ASP A 81 20.77 -13.40 24.48
CA ASP A 81 20.56 -12.00 24.14
C ASP A 81 20.87 -11.79 22.65
N ASP A 82 19.83 -11.80 21.81
CA ASP A 82 19.91 -11.35 20.43
C ASP A 82 19.99 -9.81 20.39
N ASP A 83 21.17 -9.28 20.70
CA ASP A 83 21.57 -7.89 20.52
C ASP A 83 21.86 -7.59 19.04
N GLY A 84 20.88 -7.86 18.18
CA GLY A 84 20.85 -7.38 16.81
C GLY A 84 20.35 -5.94 16.77
N MET A 85 21.28 -4.97 16.80
CA MET A 85 20.97 -3.55 16.54
C MET A 85 20.33 -3.39 15.16
N ASN A 86 18.99 -3.48 15.13
CA ASN A 86 18.16 -3.13 14.01
C ASN A 86 17.99 -1.61 14.08
N ASP A 87 18.78 -0.86 13.31
CA ASP A 87 18.66 0.60 13.16
C ASP A 87 17.36 1.01 12.42
N ALA A 88 16.46 0.06 12.14
CA ALA A 88 15.09 0.36 11.79
C ALA A 88 14.39 1.02 12.99
N PRO A 89 13.74 2.19 12.80
CA PRO A 89 13.02 2.83 13.89
C PRO A 89 11.98 1.84 14.42
N ALA A 90 12.12 1.46 15.69
CA ALA A 90 11.19 0.56 16.37
C ALA A 90 9.77 1.12 16.19
N LEU A 91 8.92 0.38 15.47
CA LEU A 91 7.53 0.75 15.30
C LEU A 91 6.87 0.81 16.69
N PRO A 92 6.03 1.81 16.95
CA PRO A 92 5.31 1.88 18.22
C PRO A 92 4.43 0.63 18.39
N ASP A 93 4.22 0.22 19.64
CA ASP A 93 3.32 -0.90 19.93
C ASP A 93 1.89 -0.64 19.43
N THR A 94 1.14 -1.70 19.19
CA THR A 94 -0.24 -1.66 18.68
C THR A 94 -1.16 -0.76 19.53
N ALA A 95 -1.01 -0.73 20.85
CA ALA A 95 -1.84 0.11 21.71
C ALA A 95 -1.53 1.60 21.50
N THR A 96 -0.26 1.95 21.34
CA THR A 96 0.21 3.29 21.02
C THR A 96 -0.29 3.74 19.65
N ILE A 97 -0.19 2.89 18.61
CA ILE A 97 -0.72 3.17 17.26
C ILE A 97 -2.22 3.50 17.32
N LEU A 98 -2.99 2.65 18.01
CA LEU A 98 -4.44 2.86 18.12
C LEU A 98 -4.80 4.09 18.96
N ALA A 99 -3.98 4.45 19.96
CA ALA A 99 -4.14 5.68 20.71
C ALA A 99 -3.88 6.92 19.83
N ASN A 100 -2.79 6.92 19.07
CA ASN A 100 -2.45 7.98 18.12
C ASN A 100 -3.54 8.18 17.07
N LYS A 101 -4.07 7.08 16.52
CA LYS A 101 -5.19 7.14 15.58
C LYS A 101 -6.43 7.82 16.18
N ARG A 102 -6.79 7.46 17.41
CA ARG A 102 -7.95 8.03 18.11
C ARG A 102 -7.73 9.50 18.48
N ALA A 103 -6.49 9.90 18.75
CA ALA A 103 -6.12 11.29 19.02
C ALA A 103 -6.02 12.14 17.75
N SER A 104 -5.81 11.52 16.58
CA SER A 104 -5.66 12.23 15.31
C SER A 104 -6.95 12.95 14.90
N PRO A 105 -6.91 14.28 14.68
CA PRO A 105 -8.08 15.03 14.22
C PRO A 105 -8.53 14.60 12.81
N LEU A 106 -7.62 14.03 12.01
CA LEU A 106 -7.89 13.61 10.63
C LEU A 106 -8.35 12.16 10.55
N PHE A 107 -7.74 11.27 11.33
CA PHE A 107 -7.95 9.82 11.19
C PHE A 107 -8.88 9.20 12.24
N ALA A 108 -9.22 9.90 13.34
CA ALA A 108 -10.05 9.33 14.40
C ALA A 108 -11.47 8.96 13.94
N ARG A 109 -11.99 9.66 12.93
CA ARG A 109 -13.35 9.43 12.39
C ARG A 109 -13.34 8.74 11.02
N LEU A 110 -12.18 8.30 10.56
CA LEU A 110 -12.04 7.46 9.38
C LEU A 110 -12.37 6.01 9.74
N PHE A 111 -13.36 5.44 9.06
CA PHE A 111 -13.79 4.06 9.29
C PHE A 111 -13.07 3.09 8.35
N ARG A 112 -13.04 3.44 7.07
CA ARG A 112 -12.42 2.63 6.03
C ARG A 112 -11.87 3.49 4.90
N SER A 113 -10.86 2.97 4.21
CA SER A 113 -10.39 3.51 2.95
C SER A 113 -9.90 2.38 2.04
N LYS A 114 -10.01 2.58 0.73
CA LYS A 114 -9.58 1.60 -0.27
C LYS A 114 -9.12 2.32 -1.53
N GLY A 115 -8.19 1.73 -2.27
CA GLY A 115 -7.89 2.20 -3.61
C GLY A 115 -6.51 1.79 -4.08
N GLU A 116 -6.00 2.55 -5.04
CA GLU A 116 -4.68 2.37 -5.64
C GLU A 116 -3.79 3.56 -5.26
N ILE A 117 -2.55 3.28 -4.86
CA ILE A 117 -1.50 4.28 -4.63
C ILE A 117 -0.40 4.16 -5.68
N TYR A 118 0.28 5.26 -5.92
CA TYR A 118 1.38 5.37 -6.86
C TYR A 118 2.62 5.90 -6.11
N LEU A 119 3.61 5.05 -5.89
CA LEU A 119 4.85 5.39 -5.17
C LEU A 119 5.96 5.77 -6.16
N ALA A 120 6.80 6.72 -5.75
CA ALA A 120 7.92 7.18 -6.58
C ALA A 120 8.94 6.06 -6.88
N THR A 121 9.18 5.17 -5.91
CA THR A 121 10.14 4.05 -5.99
C THR A 121 9.63 2.83 -6.75
N ARG A 122 8.31 2.68 -6.90
CA ARG A 122 7.68 1.54 -7.58
C ARG A 122 6.81 2.04 -8.74
N PRO A 123 7.41 2.67 -9.76
CA PRO A 123 6.63 3.37 -10.77
C PRO A 123 5.87 2.44 -11.73
N ASN A 124 6.20 1.15 -11.75
CA ASN A 124 5.65 0.19 -12.70
C ASN A 124 4.44 -0.58 -12.16
N GLN A 125 4.19 -0.51 -10.85
CA GLN A 125 3.12 -1.26 -10.18
C GLN A 125 2.20 -0.30 -9.43
N ALA A 126 0.90 -0.59 -9.43
CA ALA A 126 -0.05 0.08 -8.56
C ALA A 126 0.02 -0.54 -7.16
N GLY A 127 0.09 0.26 -6.11
CA GLY A 127 -0.03 -0.23 -4.74
C GLY A 127 -1.48 -0.41 -4.36
N GLU A 128 -1.84 -1.55 -3.79
CA GLU A 128 -3.17 -1.78 -3.23
C GLU A 128 -3.26 -1.23 -1.81
N TRP A 129 -4.20 -0.33 -1.59
CA TRP A 129 -4.50 0.24 -0.28
C TRP A 129 -5.82 -0.32 0.25
N SER A 130 -5.79 -0.94 1.42
CA SER A 130 -6.99 -1.45 2.08
C SER A 130 -6.95 -1.20 3.58
N GLN A 131 -7.89 -0.40 4.07
CA GLN A 131 -7.91 0.06 5.46
C GLN A 131 -9.29 -0.15 6.07
N ALA A 132 -9.32 -0.77 7.25
CA ALA A 132 -10.53 -0.93 8.06
C ALA A 132 -10.21 -0.79 9.55
N GLY A 133 -10.93 0.08 10.25
CA GLY A 133 -10.66 0.34 11.66
C GLY A 133 -9.22 0.84 11.87
N GLY A 134 -8.46 0.21 12.76
CA GLY A 134 -7.05 0.55 13.00
C GLY A 134 -6.04 -0.11 12.05
N MET A 135 -6.47 -1.04 11.21
CA MET A 135 -5.58 -1.82 10.35
C MET A 135 -5.51 -1.22 8.95
N LEU A 136 -4.34 -1.27 8.34
CA LEU A 136 -4.04 -0.82 6.99
C LEU A 136 -3.11 -1.83 6.31
N THR A 137 -3.60 -2.47 5.26
CA THR A 137 -2.81 -3.33 4.39
C THR A 137 -2.36 -2.52 3.18
N ILE A 138 -1.06 -2.59 2.87
CA ILE A 138 -0.46 -2.01 1.67
C ILE A 138 0.37 -3.07 0.98
N ASN A 139 -0.07 -3.49 -0.20
CA ASN A 139 0.57 -4.55 -1.00
C ASN A 139 0.88 -4.07 -2.41
N GLY A 140 1.76 -4.79 -3.11
CA GLY A 140 1.92 -4.66 -4.55
C GLY A 140 0.69 -5.20 -5.27
N GLY A 141 0.04 -4.35 -6.08
CA GLY A 141 -1.08 -4.73 -6.93
C GLY A 141 -0.63 -5.12 -8.33
N ARG A 142 -1.52 -4.94 -9.30
CA ARG A 142 -1.18 -5.16 -10.72
C ARG A 142 -0.15 -4.13 -11.24
N PRO A 143 0.61 -4.47 -12.30
CA PRO A 143 1.29 -3.47 -13.11
C PRO A 143 0.31 -2.40 -13.61
N TRP A 144 0.80 -1.18 -13.81
CA TRP A 144 0.05 -0.16 -14.53
C TRP A 144 -0.16 -0.59 -15.97
N PHE A 145 -1.33 -0.33 -16.57
CA PHE A 145 -1.57 -0.67 -17.98
C PHE A 145 -0.58 0.04 -18.91
N ALA A 146 0.00 1.16 -18.47
CA ALA A 146 1.06 1.87 -19.17
C ALA A 146 2.36 1.09 -19.37
N VAL A 147 2.62 0.03 -18.59
CA VAL A 147 3.82 -0.83 -18.72
C VAL A 147 3.47 -2.25 -19.13
N THR A 148 2.22 -2.48 -19.49
CA THR A 148 1.68 -3.78 -19.87
C THR A 148 1.44 -3.79 -21.38
N ASP A 149 1.84 -4.87 -22.06
CA ASP A 149 1.57 -5.00 -23.48
C ASP A 149 0.05 -4.99 -23.75
N HIS A 150 -0.35 -4.33 -24.85
CA HIS A 150 -1.77 -4.08 -25.14
C HIS A 150 -2.62 -5.35 -25.17
N ASN A 151 -2.04 -6.45 -25.66
CA ASN A 151 -2.69 -7.76 -25.77
C ASN A 151 -2.95 -8.44 -24.41
N GLU A 152 -2.27 -8.04 -23.34
CA GLU A 152 -2.42 -8.66 -22.01
C GLU A 152 -3.59 -8.10 -21.22
N TRP A 153 -4.00 -6.86 -21.50
CA TRP A 153 -5.16 -6.24 -20.85
C TRP A 153 -6.38 -6.08 -21.75
N GLU A 154 -6.25 -6.27 -23.07
CA GLU A 154 -7.39 -6.24 -23.99
C GLU A 154 -8.37 -7.37 -23.66
N THR A 155 -9.63 -7.00 -23.38
CA THR A 155 -10.68 -7.96 -23.01
C THR A 155 -11.50 -8.44 -24.20
N GLY A 156 -11.32 -7.80 -25.36
CA GLY A 156 -12.17 -7.97 -26.54
C GLY A 156 -13.54 -7.28 -26.41
N ASN A 157 -13.79 -6.60 -25.29
CA ASN A 157 -14.97 -5.78 -25.07
C ASN A 157 -14.60 -4.30 -25.20
N ALA A 158 -14.99 -3.71 -26.32
CA ALA A 158 -14.70 -2.32 -26.66
C ALA A 158 -15.12 -1.30 -25.57
N GLU A 159 -16.16 -1.57 -24.78
CA GLU A 159 -16.57 -0.67 -23.71
C GLU A 159 -15.59 -0.71 -22.53
N ILE A 160 -15.07 -1.89 -22.18
CA ILE A 160 -14.08 -2.06 -21.11
C ILE A 160 -12.72 -1.53 -21.57
N ASP A 161 -12.30 -1.88 -22.78
CA ASP A 161 -11.00 -1.46 -23.32
C ASP A 161 -10.94 0.06 -23.51
N ALA A 162 -12.08 0.70 -23.83
CA ALA A 162 -12.19 2.16 -23.90
C ALA A 162 -11.98 2.87 -22.56
N LEU A 163 -12.29 2.22 -21.42
CA LEU A 163 -12.03 2.79 -20.10
C LEU A 163 -10.53 2.88 -19.82
N VAL A 164 -9.79 1.80 -20.12
CA VAL A 164 -8.32 1.79 -19.99
C VAL A 164 -7.69 2.84 -20.91
N GLN A 165 -8.12 2.89 -22.17
CA GLN A 165 -7.63 3.89 -23.13
C GLN A 165 -7.94 5.33 -22.69
N HIS A 166 -9.11 5.56 -22.10
CA HIS A 166 -9.47 6.86 -21.55
C HIS A 166 -8.51 7.28 -20.43
N ASP A 167 -8.23 6.39 -19.48
CA ASP A 167 -7.34 6.68 -18.35
C ASP A 167 -5.89 6.89 -18.81
N MET A 168 -5.41 6.04 -19.71
CA MET A 168 -4.12 6.16 -20.38
C MET A 168 -3.96 7.52 -21.06
N LYS A 169 -4.95 7.93 -21.85
CA LYS A 169 -4.94 9.24 -22.52
C LYS A 169 -4.99 10.38 -21.51
N ALA A 170 -5.74 10.23 -20.43
CA ALA A 170 -5.93 11.28 -19.44
C ALA A 170 -4.65 11.55 -18.62
N GLY A 171 -3.80 10.55 -18.37
CA GLY A 171 -2.50 10.77 -17.71
C GLY A 171 -1.31 11.02 -18.64
N GLY A 172 -1.53 11.08 -19.95
CA GLY A 172 -0.55 11.60 -20.90
C GLY A 172 0.70 10.71 -20.98
N LEU A 173 1.88 11.30 -20.73
CA LEU A 173 3.15 10.59 -20.85
C LEU A 173 3.25 9.37 -19.92
N TYR A 174 2.64 9.43 -18.74
CA TYR A 174 2.73 8.39 -17.71
C TYR A 174 1.54 7.43 -17.71
N GLY A 175 0.63 7.55 -18.69
CA GLY A 175 -0.49 6.64 -18.85
C GLY A 175 -1.49 6.69 -17.69
N ASP A 176 -1.92 5.53 -17.21
CA ASP A 176 -2.98 5.36 -16.21
C ASP A 176 -2.53 5.58 -14.75
N ARG A 177 -1.22 5.79 -14.51
CA ARG A 177 -0.63 6.01 -13.18
C ARG A 177 -1.27 7.15 -12.41
N ARG A 178 -1.76 6.85 -11.19
CA ARG A 178 -2.39 7.84 -10.30
C ARG A 178 -2.57 7.33 -8.87
N GLN A 179 -2.75 8.28 -7.96
CA GLN A 179 -3.45 8.05 -6.70
C GLN A 179 -4.95 7.99 -6.99
N GLU A 180 -5.63 6.97 -6.50
CA GLU A 180 -7.09 6.89 -6.50
C GLU A 180 -7.55 6.19 -5.22
N LEU A 181 -7.83 6.99 -4.19
CA LEU A 181 -8.20 6.51 -2.85
C LEU A 181 -9.59 6.99 -2.47
N VAL A 182 -10.46 6.10 -2.05
CA VAL A 182 -11.73 6.45 -1.42
C VAL A 182 -11.60 6.37 0.10
N PHE A 183 -12.02 7.42 0.80
CA PHE A 183 -12.06 7.49 2.26
C PHE A 183 -13.50 7.59 2.73
N ILE A 184 -13.86 6.85 3.78
CA ILE A 184 -15.23 6.76 4.30
C ILE A 184 -15.21 6.90 5.81
N GLY A 185 -15.99 7.84 6.32
CA GLY A 185 -16.04 8.13 7.75
C GLY A 185 -17.09 9.17 8.12
N GLU A 186 -17.14 9.52 9.40
CA GLU A 186 -18.09 10.50 9.92
C GLU A 186 -17.40 11.86 10.11
N LYS A 187 -18.01 12.96 9.61
CA LYS A 187 -17.49 14.33 9.82
C LYS A 187 -16.00 14.47 9.49
N LEU A 188 -15.56 13.81 8.41
CA LEU A 188 -14.17 13.89 7.95
C LEU A 188 -13.79 15.35 7.63
N ASP A 189 -12.61 15.76 8.10
CA ASP A 189 -11.96 16.97 7.60
C ASP A 189 -11.31 16.66 6.24
N ILE A 190 -12.12 16.76 5.18
CA ILE A 190 -11.71 16.43 3.81
C ILE A 190 -10.55 17.32 3.38
N ALA A 191 -10.64 18.64 3.62
CA ALA A 191 -9.59 19.58 3.24
C ALA A 191 -8.28 19.33 4.00
N GLY A 192 -8.36 18.98 5.28
CA GLY A 192 -7.20 18.56 6.06
C GLY A 192 -6.56 17.28 5.54
N LEU A 193 -7.38 16.26 5.21
CA LEU A 193 -6.91 15.00 4.63
C LEU A 193 -6.25 15.19 3.26
N GLU A 194 -6.89 15.95 2.36
CA GLU A 194 -6.31 16.28 1.06
C GLU A 194 -4.98 17.01 1.23
N LYS A 195 -4.89 17.96 2.16
CA LYS A 195 -3.66 18.73 2.40
C LYS A 195 -2.51 17.85 2.91
N VAL A 196 -2.76 16.93 3.84
CA VAL A 196 -1.68 16.05 4.34
C VAL A 196 -1.26 15.02 3.30
N LEU A 197 -2.19 14.50 2.49
CA LEU A 197 -1.86 13.63 1.37
C LEU A 197 -1.09 14.38 0.28
N ASP A 198 -1.52 15.59 -0.08
CA ASP A 198 -0.81 16.45 -1.04
C ASP A 198 0.61 16.75 -0.56
N ALA A 199 0.81 16.92 0.76
CA ALA A 199 2.12 17.09 1.37
C ALA A 199 3.00 15.82 1.34
N CYS A 200 2.47 14.65 0.96
CA CYS A 200 3.24 13.44 0.70
C CYS A 200 3.59 13.28 -0.79
N LEU A 201 3.03 14.06 -1.72
CA LEU A 201 3.38 14.01 -3.15
C LEU A 201 4.78 14.56 -3.39
N LEU A 202 5.48 14.08 -4.42
CA LEU A 202 6.74 14.69 -4.84
C LEU A 202 6.61 16.22 -4.98
N ASN A 203 7.60 16.96 -4.50
CA ASN A 203 7.66 18.38 -4.78
C ASN A 203 8.16 18.59 -6.23
N ASP A 204 8.26 19.84 -6.69
CA ASP A 204 8.63 20.10 -8.09
C ASP A 204 10.07 19.72 -8.42
N GLU A 205 11.00 19.83 -7.46
CA GLU A 205 12.41 19.47 -7.63
C GLU A 205 12.57 17.94 -7.66
N GLU A 206 12.01 17.25 -6.67
CA GLU A 206 11.99 15.79 -6.60
C GLU A 206 11.28 15.17 -7.82
N TYR A 207 10.18 15.79 -8.28
CA TYR A 207 9.47 15.32 -9.46
C TYR A 207 10.34 15.47 -10.71
N ALA A 208 11.11 16.55 -10.84
CA ALA A 208 12.02 16.73 -11.97
C ALA A 208 13.13 15.65 -11.98
N GLU A 209 13.72 15.35 -10.82
CA GLU A 209 14.71 14.27 -10.69
C GLU A 209 14.11 12.89 -11.02
N TRP A 210 12.91 12.62 -10.49
CA TRP A 210 12.14 11.42 -10.81
C TRP A 210 11.84 11.29 -12.32
N GLU A 211 11.49 12.41 -12.97
CA GLU A 211 11.22 12.42 -14.42
C GLU A 211 12.44 12.07 -15.26
N GLU A 212 13.66 12.45 -14.86
CA GLU A 212 14.88 12.13 -15.61
C GLU A 212 15.12 10.61 -15.63
N VAL A 213 14.96 9.93 -14.50
CA VAL A 213 15.07 8.46 -14.42
C VAL A 213 13.98 7.80 -15.29
N MET A 214 12.76 8.30 -15.19
CA MET A 214 11.62 7.74 -15.90
C MET A 214 11.70 7.93 -17.41
N LYS A 215 12.24 9.06 -17.90
CA LYS A 215 12.40 9.33 -19.33
C LYS A 215 13.60 8.61 -19.97
N GLY A 216 14.53 8.06 -19.17
CA GLY A 216 15.66 7.27 -19.67
C GLY A 216 15.24 6.01 -20.43
N GLY A 217 16.17 5.40 -21.17
CA GLY A 217 15.92 4.15 -21.91
C GLY A 217 14.82 4.27 -22.95
N SER A 218 13.93 3.27 -23.00
CA SER A 218 12.76 3.25 -23.90
C SER A 218 11.60 4.15 -23.43
N GLY A 219 11.84 4.97 -22.40
CA GLY A 219 10.89 5.92 -21.83
C GLY A 219 10.12 5.37 -20.62
N PRO A 220 9.11 6.11 -20.14
CA PRO A 220 8.43 5.79 -18.88
C PRO A 220 7.45 4.62 -18.98
N ASN A 221 7.14 4.15 -20.19
CA ASN A 221 6.13 3.12 -20.48
C ASN A 221 6.77 1.88 -21.12
N THR A 222 8.05 1.63 -20.82
CA THR A 222 8.76 0.46 -21.32
C THR A 222 8.11 -0.82 -20.79
N THR A 223 7.88 -1.80 -21.66
CA THR A 223 7.39 -3.14 -21.30
C THR A 223 8.55 -4.09 -21.00
N ASP A 224 9.79 -3.67 -21.30
CA ASP A 224 11.00 -4.44 -21.01
C ASP A 224 11.21 -4.57 -19.49
N ARG A 225 11.36 -5.81 -19.01
CA ARG A 225 11.45 -6.11 -17.58
C ARG A 225 12.76 -5.65 -16.95
N GLU A 226 13.87 -5.73 -17.70
CA GLU A 226 15.19 -5.32 -17.19
C GLU A 226 15.25 -3.80 -17.06
N GLU A 227 14.81 -3.05 -18.08
CA GLU A 227 14.74 -1.58 -18.01
C GLU A 227 13.81 -1.09 -16.87
N ARG A 228 12.71 -1.80 -16.61
CA ARG A 228 11.81 -1.48 -15.49
C ARG A 228 12.50 -1.64 -14.15
N ARG A 229 13.26 -2.73 -13.96
CA ARG A 229 14.01 -3.00 -12.74
C ARG A 229 15.12 -1.98 -12.53
N GLU A 230 15.88 -1.65 -13.57
CA GLU A 230 16.93 -0.62 -13.49
C GLU A 230 16.38 0.74 -13.05
N LYS A 231 15.18 1.11 -13.54
CA LYS A 231 14.49 2.33 -13.10
C LYS A 231 14.07 2.26 -11.63
N GLU A 232 13.51 1.14 -11.19
CA GLU A 232 13.15 0.93 -9.77
C GLU A 232 14.38 1.04 -8.86
N ASP A 233 15.47 0.35 -9.20
CA ASP A 233 16.73 0.38 -8.45
C ASP A 233 17.29 1.82 -8.36
N ALA A 234 17.27 2.55 -9.47
CA ALA A 234 17.71 3.95 -9.50
C ALA A 234 16.81 4.85 -8.63
N LEU A 235 15.49 4.63 -8.62
CA LEU A 235 14.55 5.42 -7.82
C LEU A 235 14.66 5.11 -6.33
N CYS A 236 14.94 3.86 -5.95
CA CYS A 236 15.22 3.45 -4.58
C CYS A 236 16.52 4.05 -4.03
N GLN A 237 17.47 4.43 -4.89
CA GLN A 237 18.67 5.17 -4.48
C GLN A 237 18.39 6.66 -4.26
N VAL A 238 17.40 7.23 -4.94
CA VAL A 238 17.03 8.65 -4.85
C VAL A 238 16.08 8.90 -3.68
N PHE A 239 15.12 8.01 -3.46
CA PHE A 239 14.06 8.20 -2.47
C PHE A 239 14.18 7.20 -1.33
N GLU A 240 14.29 7.70 -0.10
CA GLU A 240 14.18 6.86 1.09
C GLU A 240 12.79 6.20 1.15
N ASP A 241 12.78 4.90 1.39
CA ASP A 241 11.57 4.10 1.43
C ASP A 241 11.37 3.47 2.81
N GLY A 242 10.16 3.64 3.36
CA GLY A 242 9.77 3.02 4.63
C GLY A 242 8.92 1.76 4.46
N PHE A 243 8.52 1.42 3.23
CA PHE A 243 7.71 0.25 2.94
C PHE A 243 8.59 -0.97 2.63
N PHE A 244 8.09 -2.15 2.97
CA PHE A 244 8.72 -3.40 2.52
C PHE A 244 8.69 -3.50 0.99
N GLU A 245 9.56 -4.34 0.45
CA GLU A 245 9.55 -4.66 -0.97
C GLU A 245 8.23 -5.33 -1.36
N TRP A 246 7.72 -5.00 -2.53
CA TRP A 246 6.50 -5.61 -3.05
C TRP A 246 6.87 -6.76 -3.96
N ALA A 247 6.15 -7.87 -3.87
CA ALA A 247 6.30 -8.97 -4.81
C ALA A 247 6.09 -8.45 -6.24
N GLN A 248 7.03 -8.78 -7.12
CA GLN A 248 6.98 -8.36 -8.50
C GLN A 248 5.94 -9.19 -9.25
N PRO A 249 5.08 -8.56 -10.07
CA PRO A 249 4.11 -9.28 -10.88
C PRO A 249 4.81 -10.27 -11.84
N GLY A 250 4.53 -11.56 -11.67
CA GLY A 250 5.09 -12.65 -12.49
C GLY A 250 6.27 -13.41 -11.87
N GLU A 251 6.69 -13.09 -10.64
CA GLU A 251 7.74 -13.82 -9.91
C GLU A 251 7.22 -14.97 -9.03
N GLU A 252 5.90 -15.16 -8.93
CA GLU A 252 5.25 -16.25 -8.16
C GLU A 252 5.55 -17.67 -8.70
N GLY A 253 6.40 -17.82 -9.71
CA GLY A 253 6.77 -19.08 -10.35
C GLY A 253 8.23 -19.52 -10.20
N ASP A 254 9.13 -18.67 -9.68
CA ASP A 254 10.56 -18.97 -9.56
C ASP A 254 11.03 -18.79 -8.09
N MET A 255 10.43 -19.53 -7.16
CA MET A 255 11.08 -19.82 -5.87
C MET A 255 12.15 -20.91 -6.08
N ASP A 256 13.21 -20.58 -6.81
CA ASP A 256 14.49 -21.26 -6.63
C ASP A 256 15.29 -20.45 -5.60
N HIS A 257 15.49 -21.08 -4.44
CA HIS A 257 16.39 -20.63 -3.39
C HIS A 257 17.76 -20.27 -3.96
N ASP A 258 18.07 -18.98 -4.08
CA ASP A 258 19.45 -18.47 -4.10
C ASP A 258 19.49 -16.98 -3.71
N HIS A 259 19.12 -16.66 -2.47
CA HIS A 259 19.60 -15.42 -1.83
C HIS A 259 21.06 -15.61 -1.41
N ALA A 260 21.97 -15.55 -2.39
CA ALA A 260 23.40 -15.47 -2.16
C ALA A 260 23.92 -14.07 -2.52
N GLY A 261 23.91 -13.18 -1.52
CA GLY A 261 24.94 -12.13 -1.35
C GLY A 261 24.77 -10.84 -2.15
N HIS A 262 24.07 -9.86 -1.58
CA HIS A 262 24.34 -8.45 -1.88
C HIS A 262 25.47 -7.93 -0.99
N TYR A 263 26.61 -7.65 -1.64
CA TYR A 263 27.72 -6.88 -1.10
C TYR A 263 27.30 -5.42 -0.90
N HIS A 264 27.37 -4.92 0.33
CA HIS A 264 27.42 -3.48 0.60
C HIS A 264 28.85 -2.96 0.33
N SER A 265 29.00 -1.96 -0.53
CA SER A 265 30.26 -1.19 -0.63
C SER A 265 30.12 0.17 0.06
N HIS A 266 31.16 0.48 0.84
CA HIS A 266 31.40 1.63 1.71
C HIS A 266 31.11 3.03 1.15
#